data_AF-A0A9P4LIC7-F1
#
_entry.id   AF-A0A9P4LIC7-F1
#
_cell.length_a   1.000
_cell.length_b   1.000
_cell.length_c   1.000
_cell.angle_alpha   90.00
_cell.angle_beta   90.00
_cell.angle_gamma   90.00
#
_symmetry.space_group_name_H-M   'P 1'
#
loop_
_entity.id
_entity.type
_entity.pdbx_description
1 polymer ?
#
loop_
_entity_poly.entity_id
_entity_poly.type
_entity_poly.pdbx_seq_one_letter_code
_entity_poly.pdbx_strand_id
1 'polypeptide(L)'
;APTTPPVPLTHREKLAQFKILEEKRQELIEELLAKLESTEAKLAQTELDLNSEQNVRRTLQSEVVEAKAREDALAQRQARRPFAMVLIDADADGFLFQDKYLTKKAQGGEALADEVMMRTREYLRPMFEDADAIEIIVRVYSNLEGMANFLVRLDKVRNLGQLRAFSTGFCGRISSFDWVDTGVGKEGSSGRKVRENLSFYTTNSHLRHILIACSPIDLPTSLLTTLPLEKVTLIESLPLPTTLTSLPLKTTKFSTIFIPPPPVKSPKPRDRGHNGPQLQLMQQEDDAGGSTWLVIQPERGHERSKSQGAALRGKDGRQRDRDRDDDTSSLSISIGPDNTVSVDSGRRR
;
A
#
# COMPACT_ATOMS: atom_id res chain seq x y z
N ALA A 1 71.46 76.77 -12.91
CA ALA A 1 71.16 78.12 -12.40
C ALA A 1 71.58 78.17 -10.94
N PRO A 2 72.44 79.11 -10.52
CA PRO A 2 72.88 79.19 -9.13
C PRO A 2 71.80 79.86 -8.28
N THR A 3 71.39 79.19 -7.21
CA THR A 3 70.41 79.68 -6.24
C THR A 3 71.03 80.76 -5.36
N THR A 4 70.40 81.93 -5.33
CA THR A 4 70.75 83.06 -4.44
C THR A 4 70.66 82.67 -2.96
N PRO A 5 71.60 83.10 -2.10
CA PRO A 5 71.53 82.81 -0.67
C PRO A 5 70.38 83.62 -0.03
N PRO A 6 69.62 83.02 0.90
CA PRO A 6 68.48 83.68 1.52
C PRO A 6 68.93 84.89 2.36
N VAL A 7 68.17 85.99 2.26
CA VAL A 7 68.37 87.21 3.04
C VAL A 7 68.21 86.90 4.54
N PRO A 8 69.11 87.35 5.43
CA PRO A 8 69.03 87.05 6.85
C PRO A 8 67.83 87.75 7.51
N LEU A 9 66.94 86.94 8.09
CA LEU A 9 65.76 87.39 8.82
C LEU A 9 66.14 88.32 9.99
N THR A 10 65.41 89.41 10.13
CA THR A 10 65.51 90.30 11.30
C THR A 10 65.04 89.58 12.57
N HIS A 11 65.53 90.00 13.73
CA HIS A 11 65.16 89.36 15.01
C HIS A 11 63.64 89.41 15.30
N ARG A 12 62.91 90.41 14.78
CA ARG A 12 61.44 90.50 14.88
C ARG A 12 60.72 89.46 14.02
N GLU A 13 61.21 89.20 12.81
CA GLU A 13 60.64 88.17 11.92
C GLU A 13 60.87 86.76 12.49
N LYS A 14 62.04 86.50 13.10
CA LYS A 14 62.32 85.24 13.82
C LYS A 14 61.35 85.03 14.99
N LEU A 15 61.06 86.07 15.77
CA LEU A 15 60.08 86.00 16.87
C LEU A 15 58.65 85.72 16.35
N ALA A 16 58.24 86.32 15.24
CA ALA A 16 56.94 86.07 14.62
C ALA A 16 56.81 84.62 14.11
N GLN A 17 57.86 84.07 13.49
CA GLN A 17 57.90 82.66 13.08
C GLN A 17 57.82 81.71 14.28
N PHE A 18 58.49 82.02 15.40
CA PHE A 18 58.39 81.25 16.63
C PHE A 18 56.96 81.24 17.19
N LYS A 19 56.28 82.39 17.22
CA LYS A 19 54.88 82.46 17.66
C LYS A 19 53.94 81.60 16.83
N ILE A 20 54.08 81.64 15.50
CA ILE A 20 53.28 80.81 14.58
C ILE A 20 53.56 79.32 14.81
N LEU A 21 54.81 78.93 15.05
CA LEU A 21 55.16 77.55 15.37
C LEU A 21 54.58 77.09 16.70
N GLU A 22 54.57 77.96 17.71
CA GLU A 22 54.03 77.68 19.03
C GLU A 22 52.50 77.57 19.00
N GLU A 23 51.83 78.41 18.21
CA GLU A 23 50.40 78.33 17.94
C GLU A 23 50.03 77.03 17.20
N LYS A 24 50.76 76.67 16.13
CA LYS A 24 50.58 75.39 15.43
C LYS A 24 50.86 74.17 16.32
N ARG A 25 51.83 74.28 17.23
CA ARG A 25 52.11 73.23 18.21
C ARG A 25 50.94 73.08 19.18
N GLN A 26 50.36 74.20 19.62
CA GLN A 26 49.20 74.20 20.50
C GLN A 26 47.97 73.58 19.81
N GLU A 27 47.67 73.98 18.56
CA GLU A 27 46.61 73.39 17.74
C GLU A 27 46.75 71.87 17.60
N LEU A 28 47.97 71.39 17.31
CA LEU A 28 48.24 69.96 17.20
C LEU A 28 48.04 69.22 18.53
N ILE A 29 48.46 69.83 19.66
CA ILE A 29 48.26 69.24 21.00
C ILE A 29 46.76 69.12 21.29
N GLU A 30 45.97 70.16 21.02
CA GLU A 30 44.52 70.15 21.21
C GLU A 30 43.84 69.12 20.31
N GLU A 31 44.25 69.01 19.04
CA GLU A 31 43.73 67.98 18.13
C GLU A 31 44.03 66.56 18.63
N LEU A 32 45.26 66.33 19.12
CA LEU A 32 45.65 65.02 19.66
C LEU A 32 44.91 64.69 20.95
N LEU A 33 44.72 65.65 21.85
CA LEU A 33 43.93 65.46 23.07
C LEU A 33 42.47 65.14 22.75
N ALA A 34 41.85 65.90 21.84
CA ALA A 34 40.48 65.64 21.40
C ALA A 34 40.32 64.26 20.75
N LYS A 35 41.32 63.83 19.95
CA LYS A 35 41.34 62.47 19.39
C LYS A 35 41.49 61.42 20.47
N LEU A 36 42.38 61.63 21.45
CA LEU A 36 42.60 60.70 22.55
C LEU A 36 41.32 60.50 23.36
N GLU A 37 40.69 61.60 23.80
CA GLU A 37 39.41 61.57 24.53
C GLU A 37 38.32 60.88 23.71
N SER A 38 38.21 61.17 22.40
CA SER A 38 37.25 60.51 21.52
C SER A 38 37.52 59.00 21.39
N THR A 39 38.79 58.59 21.31
CA THR A 39 39.16 57.17 21.21
C THR A 39 38.92 56.43 22.53
N GLU A 40 39.22 57.05 23.67
CA GLU A 40 38.96 56.46 24.99
C GLU A 40 37.46 56.30 25.25
N ALA A 41 36.65 57.30 24.89
CA ALA A 41 35.19 57.21 25.00
C ALA A 41 34.62 56.10 24.10
N LYS A 42 35.12 55.97 22.87
CA LYS A 42 34.73 54.88 21.96
C LYS A 42 35.16 53.52 22.50
N LEU A 43 36.37 53.42 23.03
CA LEU A 43 36.88 52.19 23.63
C LEU A 43 35.98 51.74 24.79
N ALA A 44 35.71 52.64 25.74
CA ALA A 44 34.85 52.36 26.88
C ALA A 44 33.44 51.91 26.46
N GLN A 45 32.84 52.56 25.45
CA GLN A 45 31.55 52.15 24.92
C GLN A 45 31.61 50.75 24.28
N THR A 46 32.63 50.48 23.45
CA THR A 46 32.78 49.17 22.81
C THR A 46 33.04 48.04 23.80
N GLU A 47 33.73 48.31 24.91
CA GLU A 47 33.94 47.34 25.98
C GLU A 47 32.63 46.99 26.71
N LEU A 48 31.79 47.99 26.98
CA LEU A 48 30.46 47.78 27.55
C LEU A 48 29.57 46.96 26.61
N ASP A 49 29.54 47.31 25.33
CA ASP A 49 28.77 46.61 24.32
C ASP A 49 29.24 45.16 24.19
N LEU A 50 30.56 44.93 24.11
CA LEU A 50 31.15 43.59 24.05
C LEU A 50 30.79 42.74 25.28
N ASN A 51 30.84 43.32 26.48
CA ASN A 51 30.46 42.60 27.70
C ASN A 51 28.96 42.25 27.69
N SER A 52 28.11 43.17 27.23
CA SER A 52 26.66 42.92 27.08
C SER A 52 26.38 41.76 26.11
N GLU A 53 27.03 41.75 24.95
CA GLU A 53 26.93 40.70 23.94
C GLU A 53 27.47 39.35 24.45
N GLN A 54 28.58 39.36 25.19
CA GLN A 54 29.12 38.15 25.81
C GLN A 54 28.13 37.55 26.83
N ASN A 55 27.47 38.39 27.62
CA ASN A 55 26.46 37.93 28.58
C ASN A 55 25.21 37.38 27.88
N VAL A 56 24.70 38.08 26.86
CA VAL A 56 23.58 37.60 26.03
C VAL A 56 23.92 36.27 25.38
N ARG A 57 25.12 36.15 24.79
CA ARG A 57 25.59 34.91 24.17
C ARG A 57 25.63 33.76 25.16
N ARG A 58 26.13 33.96 26.38
CA ARG A 58 26.16 32.91 27.42
C ARG A 58 24.76 32.47 27.81
N THR A 59 23.84 33.41 28.02
CA THR A 59 22.45 33.10 28.34
C THR A 59 21.77 32.32 27.22
N LEU A 60 21.90 32.78 25.97
CA LEU A 60 21.34 32.09 24.81
C LEU A 60 21.93 30.68 24.64
N GLN A 61 23.23 30.50 24.87
CA GLN A 61 23.86 29.18 24.84
C GLN A 61 23.28 28.26 25.91
N SER A 62 23.03 28.76 27.12
CA SER A 62 22.37 28.01 28.20
C SER A 62 20.95 27.62 27.82
N GLU A 63 20.17 28.57 27.30
CA GLU A 63 18.79 28.32 26.85
C GLU A 63 18.71 27.29 25.72
N VAL A 64 19.63 27.34 24.76
CA VAL A 64 19.70 26.35 23.68
C VAL A 64 20.01 24.95 24.22
N VAL A 65 20.93 24.83 25.19
CA VAL A 65 21.24 23.54 25.81
C VAL A 65 20.04 23.00 26.60
N GLU A 66 19.37 23.85 27.38
CA GLU A 66 18.17 23.45 28.11
C GLU A 66 17.00 23.09 27.20
N ALA A 67 16.80 23.84 26.12
CA ALA A 67 15.77 23.57 25.13
C ALA A 67 16.01 22.21 24.45
N LYS A 68 17.26 21.93 24.04
CA LYS A 68 17.65 20.63 23.48
C LYS A 68 17.45 19.50 24.48
N ALA A 69 17.87 19.67 25.74
CA ALA A 69 17.67 18.65 26.76
C ALA A 69 16.18 18.37 27.02
N ARG A 70 15.34 19.42 26.99
CA ARG A 70 13.87 19.27 27.08
C ARG A 70 13.29 18.56 25.86
N GLU A 71 13.74 18.91 24.66
CA GLU A 71 13.34 18.26 23.41
C GLU A 71 13.70 16.77 23.43
N ASP A 72 14.92 16.43 23.78
CA ASP A 72 15.39 15.04 23.91
C ASP A 72 14.57 14.27 24.95
N ALA A 73 14.30 14.86 26.11
CA ALA A 73 13.49 14.24 27.15
C ALA A 73 12.04 13.99 26.68
N LEU A 74 11.45 14.95 25.96
CA LEU A 74 10.12 14.80 25.37
C LEU A 74 10.11 13.73 24.28
N ALA A 75 11.11 13.73 23.40
CA ALA A 75 11.28 12.74 22.34
C ALA A 75 11.42 11.32 22.93
N GLN A 76 12.25 11.15 23.97
CA GLN A 76 12.38 9.86 24.65
C GLN A 76 11.09 9.42 25.34
N ARG A 77 10.36 10.35 25.96
CA ARG A 77 9.06 10.05 26.58
C ARG A 77 8.02 9.63 25.53
N GLN A 78 8.03 10.27 24.36
CA GLN A 78 7.19 9.90 23.21
C GLN A 78 7.67 8.63 22.52
N ALA A 79 8.93 8.24 22.64
CA ALA A 79 9.44 6.99 22.08
C ALA A 79 9.14 5.75 22.95
N ARG A 80 8.47 5.91 24.09
CA ARG A 80 8.16 4.79 24.99
C ARG A 80 7.17 3.82 24.32
N ARG A 81 7.50 2.53 24.36
CA ARG A 81 6.70 1.39 23.85
C ARG A 81 6.31 1.53 22.37
N PRO A 82 7.30 1.53 21.46
CA PRO A 82 7.01 1.46 20.04
C PRO A 82 6.30 0.15 19.71
N PHE A 83 5.39 0.19 18.75
CA PHE A 83 4.69 -1.00 18.29
C PHE A 83 4.66 -1.10 16.76
N ALA A 84 4.54 -2.33 16.29
CA ALA A 84 4.18 -2.66 14.92
C ALA A 84 2.79 -3.30 14.90
N MET A 85 2.02 -3.02 13.87
CA MET A 85 0.64 -3.52 13.75
C MET A 85 0.49 -4.42 12.54
N VAL A 86 -0.30 -5.48 12.66
CA VAL A 86 -0.76 -6.29 11.53
C VAL A 86 -2.28 -6.22 11.48
N LEU A 87 -2.81 -5.76 10.36
CA LEU A 87 -4.25 -5.75 10.08
C LEU A 87 -4.56 -6.82 9.05
N ILE A 88 -5.46 -7.74 9.40
CA ILE A 88 -5.87 -8.83 8.51
C ILE A 88 -7.37 -8.75 8.29
N ASP A 89 -7.76 -8.61 7.04
CA ASP A 89 -9.11 -8.87 6.56
C ASP A 89 -9.17 -10.34 6.11
N ALA A 90 -9.73 -11.20 6.95
CA ALA A 90 -9.80 -12.63 6.69
C ALA A 90 -10.99 -13.02 5.77
N ASP A 91 -11.89 -12.09 5.48
CA ASP A 91 -12.96 -12.31 4.49
C ASP A 91 -12.50 -11.94 3.06
N ALA A 92 -11.40 -11.20 2.94
CA ALA A 92 -10.85 -10.82 1.64
C ALA A 92 -10.30 -12.02 0.84
N ASP A 93 -10.52 -11.98 -0.47
CA ASP A 93 -10.00 -12.98 -1.40
C ASP A 93 -8.47 -13.09 -1.29
N GLY A 94 -7.99 -14.33 -1.17
CA GLY A 94 -6.56 -14.64 -1.01
C GLY A 94 -6.04 -14.59 0.43
N PHE A 95 -6.80 -14.10 1.41
CA PHE A 95 -6.38 -14.01 2.81
C PHE A 95 -6.99 -15.07 3.72
N LEU A 96 -7.47 -16.17 3.14
CA LEU A 96 -7.89 -17.35 3.90
C LEU A 96 -6.68 -18.08 4.49
N PHE A 97 -6.76 -18.42 5.77
CA PHE A 97 -5.68 -19.13 6.48
C PHE A 97 -5.52 -20.58 6.01
N GLN A 98 -4.30 -21.12 6.15
CA GLN A 98 -4.02 -22.51 5.78
C GLN A 98 -4.80 -23.54 6.61
N ASP A 99 -5.14 -24.66 5.96
CA ASP A 99 -5.95 -25.74 6.54
C ASP A 99 -5.31 -26.34 7.80
N LYS A 100 -3.98 -26.35 7.87
CA LYS A 100 -3.22 -26.82 9.05
C LYS A 100 -3.54 -26.05 10.33
N TYR A 101 -4.07 -24.83 10.20
CA TYR A 101 -4.56 -24.02 11.32
C TYR A 101 -6.07 -24.19 11.48
N LEU A 102 -6.86 -23.97 10.42
CA LEU A 102 -8.34 -23.95 10.49
C LEU A 102 -8.95 -25.27 11.01
N THR A 103 -8.33 -26.40 10.70
CA THR A 103 -8.85 -27.74 11.04
C THR A 103 -8.61 -28.15 12.50
N LYS A 104 -7.77 -27.40 13.25
CA LYS A 104 -7.30 -27.77 14.60
C LYS A 104 -7.98 -27.04 15.76
N LYS A 105 -9.11 -26.35 15.53
CA LYS A 105 -9.86 -25.62 16.59
C LYS A 105 -8.92 -24.65 17.34
N ALA A 106 -8.99 -24.59 18.67
CA ALA A 106 -8.18 -23.69 19.51
C ALA A 106 -6.66 -23.83 19.29
N GLN A 107 -6.14 -25.07 19.24
CA GLN A 107 -4.72 -25.32 18.97
C GLN A 107 -4.27 -24.77 17.60
N GLY A 108 -5.18 -24.76 16.63
CA GLY A 108 -4.96 -24.15 15.33
C GLY A 108 -4.81 -22.63 15.40
N GLY A 109 -5.64 -21.99 16.23
CA GLY A 109 -5.57 -20.55 16.48
C GLY A 109 -4.29 -20.16 17.20
N GLU A 110 -3.89 -20.94 18.21
CA GLU A 110 -2.61 -20.76 18.92
C GLU A 110 -1.42 -20.89 17.95
N ALA A 111 -1.41 -21.93 17.12
CA ALA A 111 -0.35 -22.12 16.13
C ALA A 111 -0.31 -21.01 15.07
N LEU A 112 -1.46 -20.47 14.67
CA LEU A 112 -1.53 -19.33 13.76
C LEU A 112 -0.95 -18.07 14.42
N ALA A 113 -1.25 -17.80 15.69
CA ALA A 113 -0.72 -16.65 16.41
C ALA A 113 0.81 -16.72 16.51
N ASP A 114 1.36 -17.89 16.83
CA ASP A 114 2.81 -18.12 16.86
C ASP A 114 3.45 -17.87 15.47
N GLU A 115 2.83 -18.37 14.40
CA GLU A 115 3.34 -18.15 13.04
C GLU A 115 3.29 -16.68 12.64
N VAL A 116 2.19 -15.96 12.92
CA VAL A 116 2.06 -14.52 12.60
C VAL A 116 3.11 -13.72 13.37
N MET A 117 3.31 -14.00 14.67
CA MET A 117 4.36 -13.37 15.47
C MET A 117 5.74 -13.60 14.86
N MET A 118 6.07 -14.86 14.52
CA MET A 118 7.35 -15.23 13.94
C MET A 118 7.60 -14.53 12.59
N ARG A 119 6.64 -14.60 11.66
CA ARG A 119 6.78 -13.99 10.31
C ARG A 119 6.85 -12.48 10.35
N THR A 120 6.05 -11.83 11.20
CA THR A 120 6.14 -10.39 11.39
C THR A 120 7.50 -10.00 11.98
N ARG A 121 8.00 -10.74 12.97
CA ARG A 121 9.32 -10.48 13.57
C ARG A 121 10.46 -10.69 12.58
N GLU A 122 10.44 -11.77 11.81
CA GLU A 122 11.38 -12.03 10.72
C GLU A 122 11.39 -10.89 9.69
N TYR A 123 10.20 -10.37 9.33
CA TYR A 123 10.08 -9.25 8.41
C TYR A 123 10.63 -7.94 8.98
N LEU A 124 10.46 -7.68 10.28
CA LEU A 124 10.87 -6.43 10.92
C LEU A 124 12.38 -6.34 11.20
N ARG A 125 13.06 -7.46 11.47
CA ARG A 125 14.49 -7.49 11.83
C ARG A 125 15.42 -6.75 10.85
N PRO A 126 15.28 -6.88 9.51
CA PRO A 126 16.12 -6.15 8.58
C PRO A 126 15.86 -4.63 8.55
N MET A 127 14.71 -4.17 9.08
CA MET A 127 14.32 -2.75 9.06
C MET A 127 14.65 -2.03 10.36
N PHE A 128 14.73 -2.74 11.48
CA PHE A 128 14.87 -2.15 12.80
C PHE A 128 15.87 -2.97 13.63
N GLU A 129 16.96 -2.32 14.06
CA GLU A 129 17.95 -2.93 14.97
C GLU A 129 17.30 -3.37 16.30
N ASP A 130 16.31 -2.60 16.74
CA ASP A 130 15.52 -2.84 17.96
C ASP A 130 14.27 -3.70 17.72
N ALA A 131 14.17 -4.44 16.59
CA ALA A 131 12.98 -5.22 16.24
C ALA A 131 12.49 -6.17 17.36
N ASP A 132 13.40 -6.69 18.18
CA ASP A 132 13.05 -7.56 19.30
C ASP A 132 12.38 -6.85 20.48
N ALA A 133 12.55 -5.54 20.60
CA ALA A 133 11.89 -4.69 21.60
C ALA A 133 10.54 -4.11 21.12
N ILE A 134 10.23 -4.20 19.82
CA ILE A 134 8.98 -3.69 19.26
C ILE A 134 7.82 -4.61 19.64
N GLU A 135 6.79 -4.04 20.25
CA GLU A 135 5.55 -4.75 20.58
C GLU A 135 4.75 -5.01 19.29
N ILE A 136 4.34 -6.26 19.05
CA ILE A 136 3.57 -6.61 17.85
C ILE A 136 2.11 -6.75 18.25
N ILE A 137 1.24 -5.96 17.61
CA ILE A 137 -0.21 -5.98 17.78
C ILE A 137 -0.83 -6.55 16.51
N VAL A 138 -1.75 -7.52 16.63
CA VAL A 138 -2.41 -8.11 15.47
C VAL A 138 -3.90 -8.02 15.64
N ARG A 139 -4.60 -7.58 14.59
CA ARG A 139 -6.06 -7.58 14.54
C ARG A 139 -6.55 -8.28 13.29
N VAL A 140 -7.31 -9.35 13.50
CA VAL A 140 -8.02 -10.07 12.44
C VAL A 140 -9.48 -9.64 12.46
N TYR A 141 -10.00 -9.24 11.30
CA TYR A 141 -11.40 -8.90 11.09
C TYR A 141 -12.04 -9.92 10.16
N SER A 142 -13.19 -10.44 10.55
CA SER A 142 -14.00 -11.33 9.72
C SER A 142 -15.43 -11.36 10.20
N ASN A 143 -16.37 -11.63 9.31
CA ASN A 143 -17.69 -12.13 9.67
C ASN A 143 -17.57 -13.62 10.02
N LEU A 144 -17.50 -13.96 11.31
CA LEU A 144 -17.27 -15.35 11.73
C LEU A 144 -18.37 -16.30 11.27
N GLU A 145 -19.62 -15.85 11.23
CA GLU A 145 -20.75 -16.66 10.75
C GLU A 145 -20.62 -16.94 9.25
N GLY A 146 -20.36 -15.90 8.46
CA GLY A 146 -20.13 -16.02 7.02
C GLY A 146 -18.94 -16.92 6.70
N MET A 147 -17.81 -16.70 7.37
CA MET A 147 -16.59 -17.50 7.20
C MET A 147 -16.81 -18.96 7.61
N ALA A 148 -17.51 -19.22 8.72
CA ALA A 148 -17.85 -20.59 9.13
C ALA A 148 -18.71 -21.31 8.08
N ASN A 149 -19.77 -20.67 7.59
CA ASN A 149 -20.65 -21.24 6.55
C ASN A 149 -19.89 -21.54 5.25
N PHE A 150 -18.95 -20.68 4.87
CA PHE A 150 -18.05 -20.94 3.75
C PHE A 150 -17.12 -22.13 4.01
N LEU A 151 -16.45 -22.17 5.16
CA LEU A 151 -15.51 -23.24 5.52
C LEU A 151 -16.18 -24.60 5.72
N VAL A 152 -17.45 -24.65 6.17
CA VAL A 152 -18.25 -25.88 6.24
C VAL A 152 -18.50 -26.45 4.85
N ARG A 153 -18.83 -25.60 3.87
CA ARG A 153 -19.02 -26.05 2.48
C ARG A 153 -17.73 -26.59 1.85
N LEU A 154 -16.57 -26.18 2.37
CA LEU A 154 -15.25 -26.67 1.96
C LEU A 154 -14.76 -27.87 2.79
N ASP A 155 -15.57 -28.40 3.71
CA ASP A 155 -15.20 -29.48 4.65
C ASP A 155 -13.95 -29.18 5.50
N LYS A 156 -13.69 -27.89 5.78
CA LYS A 156 -12.54 -27.44 6.58
C LYS A 156 -12.87 -27.30 8.07
N VAL A 157 -14.11 -26.93 8.37
CA VAL A 157 -14.65 -26.84 9.74
C VAL A 157 -16.03 -27.47 9.79
N ARG A 158 -16.43 -28.01 10.95
CA ARG A 158 -17.73 -28.69 11.10
C ARG A 158 -18.90 -27.74 11.36
N ASN A 159 -18.63 -26.64 12.07
CA ASN A 159 -19.63 -25.65 12.46
C ASN A 159 -18.95 -24.36 12.95
N LEU A 160 -19.76 -23.33 13.22
CA LEU A 160 -19.32 -22.06 13.79
C LEU A 160 -18.61 -22.22 15.14
N GLY A 161 -18.99 -23.21 15.96
CA GLY A 161 -18.35 -23.48 17.25
C GLY A 161 -16.86 -23.84 17.12
N GLN A 162 -16.48 -24.63 16.11
CA GLN A 162 -15.08 -24.92 15.80
C GLN A 162 -14.30 -23.66 15.43
N LEU A 163 -14.90 -22.78 14.61
CA LEU A 163 -14.24 -21.55 14.20
C LEU A 163 -14.13 -20.55 15.37
N ARG A 164 -15.13 -20.47 16.25
CA ARG A 164 -15.05 -19.68 17.49
C ARG A 164 -13.98 -20.20 18.44
N ALA A 165 -13.82 -21.51 18.55
CA ALA A 165 -12.72 -22.09 19.33
C ALA A 165 -11.35 -21.70 18.73
N PHE A 166 -11.25 -21.72 17.40
CA PHE A 166 -10.07 -21.26 16.67
C PHE A 166 -9.75 -19.78 16.93
N SER A 167 -10.71 -18.86 16.77
CA SER A 167 -10.50 -17.44 17.05
C SER A 167 -10.16 -17.19 18.53
N THR A 168 -10.80 -17.90 19.45
CA THR A 168 -10.51 -17.80 20.89
C THR A 168 -9.09 -18.28 21.21
N GLY A 169 -8.64 -19.39 20.62
CA GLY A 169 -7.27 -19.88 20.78
C GLY A 169 -6.22 -18.89 20.24
N PHE A 170 -6.53 -18.23 19.12
CA PHE A 170 -5.68 -17.16 18.58
C PHE A 170 -5.53 -15.99 19.56
N CYS A 171 -6.64 -15.44 20.06
CA CYS A 171 -6.60 -14.32 21.02
C CYS A 171 -5.96 -14.71 22.36
N GLY A 172 -6.19 -15.95 22.83
CA GLY A 172 -5.66 -16.44 24.09
C GLY A 172 -4.15 -16.70 24.06
N ARG A 173 -3.54 -16.84 22.88
CA ARG A 173 -2.13 -17.20 22.75
C ARG A 173 -1.18 -16.04 23.02
N ILE A 174 -1.51 -14.84 22.52
CA ILE A 174 -0.69 -13.63 22.66
C ILE A 174 -1.63 -12.48 23.03
N SER A 175 -1.37 -11.80 24.15
CA SER A 175 -2.29 -10.80 24.72
C SER A 175 -2.56 -9.58 23.84
N SER A 176 -1.68 -9.28 22.88
CA SER A 176 -1.81 -8.17 21.93
C SER A 176 -2.50 -8.58 20.62
N PHE A 177 -3.01 -9.80 20.53
CA PHE A 177 -3.62 -10.36 19.33
C PHE A 177 -5.13 -10.48 19.54
N ASP A 178 -5.88 -9.85 18.65
CA ASP A 178 -7.33 -9.79 18.72
C ASP A 178 -7.97 -10.35 17.45
N TRP A 179 -9.09 -11.03 17.63
CA TRP A 179 -9.99 -11.42 16.56
C TRP A 179 -11.34 -10.73 16.75
N VAL A 180 -11.71 -9.89 15.78
CA VAL A 180 -12.91 -9.07 15.82
C VAL A 180 -13.93 -9.65 14.85
N ASP A 181 -15.03 -10.19 15.40
CA ASP A 181 -16.19 -10.58 14.62
C ASP A 181 -16.96 -9.33 14.17
N THR A 182 -17.02 -9.10 12.86
CA THR A 182 -17.70 -7.93 12.30
C THR A 182 -19.19 -8.17 12.03
N GLY A 183 -19.64 -9.42 12.15
CA GLY A 183 -21.03 -9.83 11.91
C GLY A 183 -21.49 -9.70 10.45
N VAL A 184 -22.78 -9.93 10.23
CA VAL A 184 -23.42 -10.03 8.91
C VAL A 184 -23.96 -8.69 8.35
N GLY A 185 -23.62 -7.56 8.96
CA GLY A 185 -24.20 -6.25 8.64
C GLY A 185 -23.56 -5.56 7.44
N LYS A 186 -24.36 -4.80 6.67
CA LYS A 186 -23.89 -3.97 5.53
C LYS A 186 -22.93 -2.85 5.94
N GLU A 187 -23.05 -2.34 7.16
CA GLU A 187 -22.28 -1.21 7.68
C GLU A 187 -20.87 -1.58 8.19
N GLY A 188 -20.56 -2.87 8.29
CA GLY A 188 -19.38 -3.39 9.00
C GLY A 188 -18.58 -4.43 8.23
N SER A 189 -18.21 -4.18 6.97
CA SER A 189 -17.27 -5.09 6.29
C SER A 189 -15.90 -5.09 7.00
N SER A 190 -15.27 -6.27 7.05
CA SER A 190 -13.92 -6.48 7.57
C SER A 190 -12.90 -5.55 6.88
N GLY A 191 -12.99 -5.38 5.56
CA GLY A 191 -12.15 -4.45 4.79
C GLY A 191 -12.31 -2.99 5.21
N ARG A 192 -13.54 -2.52 5.49
CA ARG A 192 -13.77 -1.18 6.07
C ARG A 192 -13.10 -1.03 7.43
N LYS A 193 -13.19 -2.03 8.31
CA LYS A 193 -12.52 -2.00 9.62
C LYS A 193 -11.01 -1.90 9.48
N VAL A 194 -10.42 -2.65 8.56
CA VAL A 194 -8.99 -2.55 8.25
C VAL A 194 -8.64 -1.15 7.76
N ARG A 195 -9.39 -0.60 6.79
CA ARG A 195 -9.18 0.74 6.24
C ARG A 195 -9.23 1.84 7.31
N GLU A 196 -10.22 1.81 8.19
CA GLU A 196 -10.36 2.82 9.25
C GLU A 196 -9.26 2.70 10.31
N ASN A 197 -8.89 1.47 10.70
CA ASN A 197 -7.79 1.26 11.64
C ASN A 197 -6.46 1.68 11.02
N LEU A 198 -6.23 1.40 9.74
CA LEU A 198 -5.05 1.87 9.02
C LEU A 198 -4.90 3.38 9.17
N SER A 199 -5.93 4.14 8.77
CA SER A 199 -5.94 5.60 8.84
C SER A 199 -5.69 6.10 10.26
N PHE A 200 -6.36 5.51 11.25
CA PHE A 200 -6.21 5.89 12.65
C PHE A 200 -4.79 5.66 13.16
N TYR A 201 -4.25 4.43 13.04
CA TYR A 201 -2.95 4.09 13.63
C TYR A 201 -1.76 4.73 12.91
N THR A 202 -1.87 5.05 11.62
CA THR A 202 -0.79 5.76 10.92
C THR A 202 -0.53 7.17 11.44
N THR A 203 -1.50 7.78 12.13
CA THR A 203 -1.30 9.07 12.82
C THR A 203 -0.61 8.94 14.18
N ASN A 204 -0.46 7.72 14.69
CA ASN A 204 0.14 7.47 15.99
C ASN A 204 1.68 7.55 15.92
N SER A 205 2.28 8.42 16.74
CA SER A 205 3.73 8.61 16.81
C SER A 205 4.49 7.35 17.23
N HIS A 206 3.86 6.46 18.02
CA HIS A 206 4.46 5.22 18.50
C HIS A 206 4.43 4.08 17.45
N LEU A 207 3.66 4.23 16.37
CA LEU A 207 3.62 3.25 15.29
C LEU A 207 4.95 3.31 14.52
N ARG A 208 5.70 2.21 14.59
CA ARG A 208 6.92 2.01 13.79
C ARG A 208 6.62 1.46 12.42
N HIS A 209 5.69 0.51 12.33
CA HIS A 209 5.37 -0.17 11.06
C HIS A 209 3.98 -0.79 11.08
N ILE A 210 3.32 -0.87 9.93
CA ILE A 210 2.02 -1.54 9.76
C ILE A 210 2.03 -2.46 8.55
N LEU A 211 1.63 -3.72 8.75
CA LEU A 211 1.41 -4.70 7.70
C LEU A 211 -0.08 -4.91 7.46
N ILE A 212 -0.48 -4.98 6.19
CA ILE A 212 -1.89 -5.03 5.81
C ILE A 212 -2.12 -6.23 4.89
N ALA A 213 -2.94 -7.16 5.33
CA ALA A 213 -3.51 -8.24 4.53
C ALA A 213 -4.97 -7.89 4.25
N CYS A 214 -5.25 -7.21 3.13
CA CYS A 214 -6.60 -6.75 2.80
C CYS A 214 -6.79 -6.66 1.28
N SER A 215 -8.05 -6.73 0.85
CA SER A 215 -8.39 -6.60 -0.56
C SER A 215 -7.97 -5.22 -1.11
N PRO A 216 -7.39 -5.14 -2.32
CA PRO A 216 -7.07 -3.87 -2.96
C PRO A 216 -8.25 -2.89 -3.08
N ILE A 217 -9.49 -3.40 -3.17
CA ILE A 217 -10.68 -2.57 -3.29
C ILE A 217 -10.94 -1.73 -2.03
N ASP A 218 -10.51 -2.23 -0.87
CA ASP A 218 -10.67 -1.56 0.42
C ASP A 218 -9.52 -0.62 0.75
N LEU A 219 -8.49 -0.58 -0.10
CA LEU A 219 -7.31 0.28 0.02
C LEU A 219 -7.24 1.26 -1.18
N PRO A 220 -8.15 2.25 -1.25
CA PRO A 220 -8.14 3.20 -2.35
C PRO A 220 -6.84 4.02 -2.34
N THR A 221 -6.26 4.23 -3.53
CA THR A 221 -5.03 5.01 -3.71
C THR A 221 -5.11 6.39 -3.06
N SER A 222 -6.29 7.04 -3.10
CA SER A 222 -6.52 8.35 -2.47
C SER A 222 -6.29 8.36 -0.96
N LEU A 223 -6.59 7.26 -0.26
CA LEU A 223 -6.27 7.12 1.15
C LEU A 223 -4.76 6.93 1.31
N LEU A 224 -4.18 5.96 0.59
CA LEU A 224 -2.78 5.60 0.74
C LEU A 224 -1.85 6.79 0.51
N THR A 225 -2.14 7.65 -0.47
CA THR A 225 -1.33 8.86 -0.74
C THR A 225 -1.30 9.88 0.40
N THR A 226 -2.21 9.78 1.37
CA THR A 226 -2.21 10.64 2.57
C THR A 226 -1.42 10.06 3.75
N LEU A 227 -0.96 8.80 3.63
CA LEU A 227 -0.32 8.07 4.73
C LEU A 227 1.22 8.12 4.61
N PRO A 228 1.95 7.96 5.72
CA PRO A 228 3.39 7.73 5.71
C PRO A 228 3.71 6.35 5.11
N LEU A 229 3.84 6.29 3.78
CA LEU A 229 3.99 5.04 3.02
C LEU A 229 5.22 4.22 3.41
N GLU A 230 6.26 4.86 3.95
CA GLU A 230 7.47 4.20 4.43
C GLU A 230 7.23 3.25 5.60
N LYS A 231 6.18 3.51 6.38
CA LYS A 231 5.70 2.69 7.51
C LYS A 231 4.69 1.62 7.09
N VAL A 232 4.26 1.61 5.83
CA VAL A 232 3.17 0.73 5.36
C VAL A 232 3.75 -0.41 4.53
N THR A 233 3.25 -1.62 4.74
CA THR A 233 3.56 -2.79 3.90
C THR A 233 2.30 -3.57 3.60
N LEU A 234 2.13 -3.90 2.32
CA LEU A 234 1.05 -4.78 1.88
C LEU A 234 1.53 -6.24 1.89
N ILE A 235 0.74 -7.10 2.54
CA ILE A 235 0.93 -8.54 2.44
C ILE A 235 0.23 -8.99 1.16
N GLU A 236 0.99 -9.51 0.22
CA GLU A 236 0.51 -9.96 -1.08
C GLU A 236 0.15 -11.45 -1.02
N SER A 237 -1.12 -11.76 -1.24
CA SER A 237 -1.62 -13.12 -1.49
C SER A 237 -1.91 -13.35 -2.98
N LEU A 238 -2.40 -12.32 -3.66
CA LEU A 238 -2.69 -12.27 -5.10
C LEU A 238 -1.90 -11.11 -5.72
N PRO A 239 -1.58 -11.17 -7.04
CA PRO A 239 -0.92 -10.05 -7.72
C PRO A 239 -1.69 -8.74 -7.51
N LEU A 240 -1.00 -7.71 -7.01
CA LEU A 240 -1.60 -6.41 -6.75
C LEU A 240 -1.88 -5.66 -8.06
N PRO A 241 -2.97 -4.87 -8.13
CA PRO A 241 -3.28 -4.04 -9.28
C PRO A 241 -2.21 -2.95 -9.46
N THR A 242 -2.06 -2.48 -10.71
CA THR A 242 -1.09 -1.44 -11.08
C THR A 242 -1.27 -0.13 -10.32
N THR A 243 -2.49 0.16 -9.86
CA THR A 243 -2.83 1.33 -9.03
C THR A 243 -2.17 1.32 -7.65
N LEU A 244 -1.81 0.15 -7.13
CA LEU A 244 -1.11 -0.01 -5.86
C LEU A 244 0.40 -0.18 -6.08
N THR A 245 0.80 -0.92 -7.12
CA THR A 245 2.23 -1.15 -7.40
C THR A 245 2.96 0.08 -7.94
N SER A 246 2.23 1.09 -8.41
CA SER A 246 2.81 2.38 -8.82
C SER A 246 3.19 3.27 -7.64
N LEU A 247 2.67 2.99 -6.44
CA LEU A 247 3.02 3.69 -5.21
C LEU A 247 4.32 3.14 -4.62
N PRO A 248 5.10 3.95 -3.87
CA PRO A 248 6.32 3.52 -3.20
C PRO A 248 6.03 2.68 -1.93
N LEU A 249 5.19 1.65 -2.07
CA LEU A 249 4.78 0.75 -1.01
C LEU A 249 5.69 -0.48 -0.98
N LYS A 250 6.05 -0.91 0.23
CA LYS A 250 6.69 -2.21 0.44
C LYS A 250 5.65 -3.33 0.31
N THR A 251 6.06 -4.46 -0.25
CA THR A 251 5.24 -5.68 -0.31
C THR A 251 5.98 -6.86 0.32
N THR A 252 5.23 -7.80 0.90
CA THR A 252 5.77 -9.04 1.46
C THR A 252 4.78 -10.19 1.29
N LYS A 253 5.23 -11.45 1.43
CA LYS A 253 4.39 -12.64 1.29
C LYS A 253 4.49 -13.52 2.52
N PHE A 254 3.34 -13.84 3.12
CA PHE A 254 3.24 -14.75 4.26
C PHE A 254 2.71 -16.12 3.82
N SER A 255 3.51 -16.81 3.01
CA SER A 255 3.14 -18.06 2.32
C SER A 255 2.91 -19.24 3.25
N THR A 256 3.25 -19.15 4.54
CA THR A 256 2.99 -20.17 5.56
C THR A 256 1.75 -19.88 6.40
N ILE A 257 1.13 -18.71 6.23
CA ILE A 257 -0.05 -18.24 6.96
C ILE A 257 -1.29 -18.33 6.07
N PHE A 258 -1.22 -17.75 4.88
CA PHE A 258 -2.31 -17.71 3.92
C PHE A 258 -2.24 -18.86 2.91
N ILE A 259 -3.39 -19.25 2.37
CA ILE A 259 -3.46 -20.23 1.29
C ILE A 259 -2.91 -19.57 0.01
N PRO A 260 -1.93 -20.19 -0.66
CA PRO A 260 -1.45 -19.68 -1.93
C PRO A 260 -2.56 -19.75 -2.99
N PRO A 261 -2.63 -18.79 -3.93
CA PRO A 261 -3.59 -18.86 -5.01
C PRO A 261 -3.46 -20.17 -5.78
N PRO A 262 -4.59 -20.74 -6.26
CA PRO A 262 -4.51 -21.88 -7.15
C PRO A 262 -3.64 -21.49 -8.36
N PRO A 263 -2.74 -22.38 -8.82
CA PRO A 263 -1.93 -22.09 -9.99
C PRO A 263 -2.87 -21.77 -11.14
N VAL A 264 -2.60 -20.65 -11.84
CA VAL A 264 -3.33 -20.28 -13.05
C VAL A 264 -3.23 -21.48 -13.97
N LYS A 265 -4.34 -22.19 -14.18
CA LYS A 265 -4.37 -23.29 -15.12
C LYS A 265 -4.09 -22.65 -16.48
N SER A 266 -2.87 -22.81 -16.98
CA SER A 266 -2.59 -22.59 -18.38
C SER A 266 -3.67 -23.35 -19.15
N PRO A 267 -4.33 -22.73 -20.15
CA PRO A 267 -5.36 -23.41 -20.90
C PRO A 267 -4.74 -24.70 -21.42
N LYS A 268 -5.19 -25.85 -20.89
CA LYS A 268 -4.79 -27.14 -21.42
C LYS A 268 -5.11 -27.07 -22.92
N PRO A 269 -4.16 -27.37 -23.82
CA PRO A 269 -4.52 -27.55 -25.21
C PRO A 269 -5.64 -28.59 -25.21
N ARG A 270 -6.81 -28.20 -25.70
CA ARG A 270 -7.94 -29.12 -25.86
C ARG A 270 -7.42 -30.25 -26.74
N ASP A 271 -7.21 -31.40 -26.13
CA ASP A 271 -7.06 -32.65 -26.84
C ASP A 271 -8.30 -32.74 -27.75
N ARG A 272 -8.07 -32.77 -29.07
CA ARG A 272 -9.13 -32.86 -30.08
C ARG A 272 -9.74 -34.27 -30.01
N GLY A 273 -10.51 -34.53 -28.96
CA GLY A 273 -11.47 -35.62 -28.89
C GLY A 273 -12.78 -35.18 -29.52
N HIS A 274 -13.16 -35.88 -30.59
CA HIS A 274 -14.37 -35.75 -31.38
C HIS A 274 -15.68 -35.56 -30.59
N ASN A 275 -16.65 -34.91 -31.24
CA ASN A 275 -18.06 -34.69 -30.89
C ASN A 275 -18.42 -33.36 -30.20
N GLY A 276 -18.03 -32.24 -30.83
CA GLY A 276 -18.73 -30.97 -30.69
C GLY A 276 -19.16 -30.48 -32.08
N PRO A 277 -20.27 -29.72 -32.20
CA PRO A 277 -20.82 -29.31 -33.48
C PRO A 277 -19.77 -28.55 -34.30
N GLN A 278 -19.53 -29.02 -35.52
CA GLN A 278 -18.52 -28.48 -36.42
C GLN A 278 -19.03 -27.19 -37.06
N LEU A 279 -18.56 -26.04 -36.57
CA LEU A 279 -18.77 -24.75 -37.22
C LEU A 279 -17.79 -24.64 -38.39
N GLN A 280 -18.30 -24.70 -39.61
CA GLN A 280 -17.49 -24.60 -40.83
C GLN A 280 -17.73 -23.24 -41.48
N LEU A 281 -16.69 -22.40 -41.48
CA LEU A 281 -16.69 -21.10 -42.14
C LEU A 281 -16.32 -21.31 -43.62
N MET A 282 -17.27 -21.14 -44.53
CA MET A 282 -16.99 -21.11 -45.97
C MET A 282 -16.98 -19.66 -46.44
N GLN A 283 -15.86 -19.27 -47.05
CA GLN A 283 -15.69 -17.97 -47.69
C GLN A 283 -15.70 -18.22 -49.19
N GLN A 284 -16.69 -17.66 -49.88
CA GLN A 284 -16.75 -17.69 -51.35
C GLN A 284 -16.62 -16.25 -51.83
N GLU A 285 -15.59 -15.99 -52.63
CA GLU A 285 -15.36 -14.70 -53.26
C GLU A 285 -16.14 -14.64 -54.57
N ASP A 286 -17.12 -13.75 -54.65
CA ASP A 286 -17.74 -13.35 -55.91
C ASP A 286 -17.21 -11.96 -56.30
N ASP A 287 -17.03 -11.71 -57.60
CA ASP A 287 -16.40 -10.52 -58.22
C ASP A 287 -17.16 -9.18 -58.00
N ALA A 288 -18.08 -9.11 -57.04
CA ALA A 288 -18.80 -7.91 -56.67
C ALA A 288 -18.92 -7.77 -55.13
N GLY A 289 -17.78 -7.68 -54.43
CA GLY A 289 -17.72 -7.23 -53.03
C GLY A 289 -18.26 -8.26 -52.01
N GLY A 290 -17.33 -8.99 -51.40
CA GLY A 290 -17.59 -10.20 -50.62
C GLY A 290 -18.59 -10.09 -49.47
N SER A 291 -19.44 -11.11 -49.35
CA SER A 291 -20.22 -11.43 -48.16
C SER A 291 -19.76 -12.78 -47.62
N THR A 292 -19.45 -12.86 -46.32
CA THR A 292 -19.01 -14.10 -45.66
C THR A 292 -20.20 -14.73 -44.94
N TRP A 293 -20.48 -16.00 -45.19
CA TRP A 293 -21.64 -16.70 -44.63
C TRP A 293 -21.23 -17.72 -43.56
N LEU A 294 -21.89 -17.69 -42.41
CA LEU A 294 -21.73 -18.66 -41.33
C LEU A 294 -22.88 -19.67 -41.42
N VAL A 295 -22.57 -20.93 -41.74
CA VAL A 295 -23.56 -22.01 -41.82
C VAL A 295 -23.37 -22.95 -40.63
N ILE A 296 -24.41 -23.12 -39.82
CA ILE A 296 -24.43 -24.05 -38.69
C ILE A 296 -25.26 -25.27 -39.09
N GLN A 297 -24.60 -26.42 -39.28
CA GLN A 297 -25.30 -27.69 -39.52
C GLN A 297 -25.54 -28.43 -38.20
N PRO A 298 -26.78 -28.83 -37.87
CA PRO A 298 -27.02 -29.75 -36.76
C PRO A 298 -26.64 -31.19 -37.16
N GLU A 299 -25.97 -31.92 -36.26
CA GLU A 299 -25.47 -33.28 -36.53
C GLU A 299 -26.60 -34.32 -36.71
N ARG A 300 -26.39 -35.25 -37.65
CA ARG A 300 -27.18 -36.47 -37.82
C ARG A 300 -26.77 -37.50 -36.75
N GLY A 301 -27.66 -37.77 -35.79
CA GLY A 301 -27.45 -38.83 -34.80
C GLY A 301 -27.48 -40.23 -35.43
N HIS A 302 -26.33 -40.91 -35.46
CA HIS A 302 -26.27 -42.36 -35.71
C HIS A 302 -26.32 -43.12 -34.39
N GLU A 303 -27.49 -43.67 -34.06
CA GLU A 303 -27.63 -44.72 -33.06
C GLU A 303 -26.92 -46.00 -33.52
N ARG A 304 -26.02 -46.53 -32.68
CA ARG A 304 -25.72 -47.97 -32.61
C ARG A 304 -24.89 -48.30 -31.37
N SER A 305 -25.54 -48.91 -30.38
CA SER A 305 -24.87 -49.91 -29.55
C SER A 305 -25.86 -51.00 -29.15
N LYS A 306 -25.51 -52.23 -29.52
CA LYS A 306 -26.24 -53.46 -29.25
C LYS A 306 -26.02 -53.86 -27.79
N SER A 307 -27.09 -54.15 -27.05
CA SER A 307 -27.04 -55.06 -25.90
C SER A 307 -28.02 -56.21 -26.12
N GLN A 308 -27.51 -57.43 -25.99
CA GLN A 308 -28.25 -58.68 -26.02
C GLN A 308 -28.95 -58.92 -24.68
N GLY A 309 -30.17 -59.43 -24.75
CA GLY A 309 -30.68 -60.50 -23.89
C GLY A 309 -31.16 -60.15 -22.47
N ALA A 310 -32.48 -60.12 -22.26
CA ALA A 310 -33.20 -61.07 -21.41
C ALA A 310 -34.68 -60.64 -21.27
N ALA A 311 -35.56 -61.64 -21.31
CA ALA A 311 -37.02 -61.55 -21.33
C ALA A 311 -37.65 -61.02 -20.03
N LEU A 312 -38.84 -60.41 -20.11
CA LEU A 312 -40.12 -60.96 -19.61
C LEU A 312 -41.29 -59.94 -19.72
N ARG A 313 -42.31 -60.36 -20.49
CA ARG A 313 -43.79 -60.20 -20.36
C ARG A 313 -44.45 -58.88 -19.89
N GLY A 314 -45.42 -58.44 -20.70
CA GLY A 314 -46.62 -57.67 -20.30
C GLY A 314 -47.03 -56.62 -21.35
N LYS A 315 -47.61 -57.01 -22.49
CA LYS A 315 -49.06 -57.05 -22.81
C LYS A 315 -49.77 -55.68 -22.88
N ASP A 316 -50.38 -55.47 -24.04
CA ASP A 316 -51.46 -54.56 -24.42
C ASP A 316 -51.14 -53.14 -24.94
N GLY A 317 -51.44 -52.93 -26.23
CA GLY A 317 -52.30 -51.82 -26.62
C GLY A 317 -51.83 -50.85 -27.71
N ARG A 318 -52.31 -51.09 -28.93
CA ARG A 318 -52.73 -50.11 -29.96
C ARG A 318 -51.67 -49.47 -30.88
N GLN A 319 -51.78 -49.95 -32.11
CA GLN A 319 -51.30 -49.49 -33.40
C GLN A 319 -51.96 -48.15 -33.81
N ARG A 320 -51.15 -47.15 -34.19
CA ARG A 320 -51.51 -46.02 -35.07
C ARG A 320 -50.29 -45.60 -35.90
N ASP A 321 -50.54 -45.40 -37.19
CA ASP A 321 -49.64 -44.96 -38.27
C ASP A 321 -48.87 -43.68 -37.90
N ARG A 322 -47.53 -43.62 -38.03
CA ARG A 322 -46.73 -43.31 -39.24
C ARG A 322 -47.21 -42.09 -40.02
N ASP A 323 -46.71 -40.92 -39.61
CA ASP A 323 -46.10 -39.91 -40.49
C ASP A 323 -45.02 -39.17 -39.67
N ARG A 324 -43.76 -39.21 -40.15
CA ARG A 324 -42.63 -38.46 -39.60
C ARG A 324 -42.20 -37.47 -40.68
N ASP A 325 -42.64 -36.23 -40.55
CA ASP A 325 -42.02 -35.10 -41.25
C ASP A 325 -40.78 -34.68 -40.44
N ASP A 326 -39.59 -35.08 -40.90
CA ASP A 326 -38.32 -34.56 -40.41
C ASP A 326 -38.10 -33.16 -41.01
N ASP A 327 -38.73 -32.16 -40.40
CA ASP A 327 -38.61 -30.74 -40.75
C ASP A 327 -37.26 -30.18 -40.25
N THR A 328 -36.19 -30.36 -41.03
CA THR A 328 -34.88 -29.79 -40.72
C THR A 328 -34.87 -28.29 -41.06
N SER A 329 -35.17 -27.45 -40.08
CA SER A 329 -35.05 -25.99 -40.21
C SER A 329 -33.58 -25.58 -40.14
N SER A 330 -33.03 -25.10 -41.26
CA SER A 330 -31.71 -24.46 -41.31
C SER A 330 -31.86 -22.96 -41.11
N LEU A 331 -31.25 -22.42 -40.06
CA LEU A 331 -31.10 -20.98 -39.84
C LEU A 331 -29.83 -20.50 -40.52
N SER A 332 -29.96 -19.53 -41.44
CA SER A 332 -28.84 -18.87 -42.08
C SER A 332 -28.76 -17.41 -41.66
N ILE A 333 -27.56 -16.97 -41.25
CA ILE A 333 -27.29 -15.59 -40.85
C ILE A 333 -26.28 -14.98 -41.82
N SER A 334 -26.67 -13.86 -42.45
CA SER A 334 -25.84 -13.04 -43.32
C SER A 334 -25.28 -11.84 -42.58
N ILE A 335 -24.05 -11.45 -42.91
CA ILE A 335 -23.53 -10.12 -42.58
C ILE A 335 -23.15 -9.41 -43.90
N GLY A 336 -23.81 -8.29 -44.17
CA GLY A 336 -23.54 -7.45 -45.34
C GLY A 336 -22.28 -6.59 -45.16
N PRO A 337 -21.74 -6.02 -46.25
CA PRO A 337 -20.50 -5.24 -46.25
C PRO A 337 -20.57 -3.92 -45.44
N ASP A 338 -21.75 -3.52 -44.97
CA ASP A 338 -22.02 -2.38 -44.09
C ASP A 338 -22.32 -2.77 -42.63
N ASN A 339 -21.95 -3.98 -42.22
CA ASN A 339 -22.24 -4.58 -40.90
C ASN A 339 -23.75 -4.79 -40.60
N THR A 340 -24.60 -4.81 -41.63
CA THR A 340 -26.00 -5.19 -41.45
C THR A 340 -26.14 -6.70 -41.27
N VAL A 341 -26.90 -7.13 -40.25
CA VAL A 341 -27.13 -8.55 -39.95
C VAL A 341 -28.54 -8.93 -40.41
N SER A 342 -28.63 -9.94 -41.28
CA SER A 342 -29.91 -10.50 -41.74
C SER A 342 -30.04 -11.95 -41.31
N VAL A 343 -31.22 -12.36 -40.83
CA VAL A 343 -31.49 -13.72 -40.39
C VAL A 343 -32.63 -14.29 -41.22
N ASP A 344 -32.34 -15.33 -41.99
CA ASP A 344 -33.35 -16.11 -42.71
C ASP A 344 -33.53 -17.46 -42.01
N SER A 345 -34.78 -17.79 -41.71
CA SER A 345 -35.16 -19.01 -40.98
C SER A 345 -35.60 -20.15 -41.90
N GLY A 346 -35.44 -20.00 -43.22
CA GLY A 346 -35.63 -21.07 -44.20
C GLY A 346 -37.06 -21.61 -44.32
N ARG A 347 -38.04 -21.01 -43.60
CA ARG A 347 -39.46 -21.36 -43.72
C ARG A 347 -40.03 -20.73 -44.99
N ARG A 348 -40.17 -21.52 -46.06
CA ARG A 348 -41.15 -21.20 -47.11
C ARG A 348 -42.56 -21.36 -46.53
N ARG A 349 -43.44 -20.42 -46.84
CA ARG A 349 -44.88 -20.48 -46.54
C ARG A 349 -45.56 -21.64 -47.26
#